data_AF-A0A8J3GTU3-F1
#
_entry.id   AF-A0A8J3GTU3-F1
#
_cell.length_a   1.000
_cell.length_b   1.000
_cell.length_c   1.000
_cell.angle_alpha   90.00
_cell.angle_beta   90.00
_cell.angle_gamma   90.00
#
_symmetry.space_group_name_H-M   'P 1'
#
loop_
_entity.id
_entity.type
_entity.pdbx_description
1 polymer ?
#
loop_
_entity_poly.entity_id
_entity_poly.type
_entity_poly.pdbx_seq_one_letter_code
_entity_poly.pdbx_strand_id
1 'polypeptide(L)'
;MTYDQIVAVKFDAFAVAMQAKAGGLQQLDIDALVTKSEQLLGSAHRLSLAITHFATMWDVAQSDPQRVSLGDELLTFVQALNMPEPPGQDRRDLHG
;
A
#
# COMPACT_ATOMS: atom_id res chain seq x y z
N MET A 1 -16.04 -4.08 12.66
CA MET A 1 -15.49 -2.71 12.56
C MET A 1 -14.17 -2.64 11.77
N THR A 2 -13.51 -3.76 11.48
CA THR A 2 -12.21 -3.84 10.77
C THR A 2 -12.24 -3.41 9.29
N TYR A 3 -13.37 -3.54 8.61
CA TYR A 3 -13.50 -3.15 7.20
C TYR A 3 -13.26 -1.66 6.97
N ASP A 4 -13.81 -0.82 7.85
CA ASP A 4 -13.69 0.64 7.78
C ASP A 4 -12.22 1.09 7.99
N GLN A 5 -11.53 0.43 8.92
CA GLN A 5 -10.10 0.67 9.18
C GLN A 5 -9.21 0.33 7.98
N ILE A 6 -9.47 -0.78 7.29
CA ILE A 6 -8.72 -1.17 6.08
C ILE A 6 -8.95 -0.13 4.98
N VAL A 7 -10.18 0.32 4.78
CA VAL A 7 -10.51 1.33 3.78
C VAL A 7 -9.82 2.65 4.09
N ALA A 8 -9.82 3.09 5.36
CA ALA A 8 -9.12 4.30 5.78
C ALA A 8 -7.61 4.24 5.46
N VAL A 9 -6.93 3.15 5.85
CA VAL A 9 -5.49 2.98 5.59
C VAL A 9 -5.20 2.89 4.09
N LYS A 10 -6.09 2.29 3.28
CA LYS A 10 -5.94 2.26 1.81
C LYS A 10 -6.01 3.66 1.20
N PHE A 11 -6.93 4.51 1.65
CA PHE A 11 -7.04 5.88 1.16
C PHE A 11 -5.82 6.73 1.52
N ASP A 12 -5.30 6.58 2.73
CA ASP A 12 -4.08 7.28 3.12
C ASP A 12 -2.86 6.78 2.33
N ALA A 13 -2.73 5.47 2.14
CA ALA A 13 -1.66 4.89 1.31
C ALA A 13 -1.75 5.37 -0.14
N PHE A 14 -2.96 5.49 -0.69
CA PHE A 14 -3.18 6.09 -2.01
C PHE A 14 -2.72 7.55 -2.06
N ALA A 15 -3.07 8.36 -1.05
CA ALA A 15 -2.67 9.76 -0.98
C ALA A 15 -1.14 9.92 -0.89
N VAL A 16 -0.48 9.13 -0.05
CA VAL A 16 0.99 9.08 0.08
C VAL A 16 1.64 8.69 -1.25
N ALA A 17 1.12 7.67 -1.93
CA ALA A 17 1.62 7.26 -3.25
C ALA A 17 1.51 8.38 -4.30
N MET A 18 0.41 9.16 -4.28
CA MET A 18 0.25 10.30 -5.17
C MET A 18 1.22 11.44 -4.84
N GLN A 19 1.45 11.72 -3.55
CA GLN A 19 2.41 12.73 -3.11
C GLN A 19 3.85 12.35 -3.46
N ALA A 20 4.21 11.06 -3.33
CA ALA A 20 5.51 10.52 -3.76
C ALA A 20 5.77 10.86 -5.22
N LYS A 21 4.78 10.58 -6.08
CA LYS A 21 4.85 10.85 -7.53
C LYS A 21 4.91 12.34 -7.86
N ALA A 22 4.29 13.18 -7.05
CA ALA A 22 4.32 14.62 -7.21
C ALA A 22 5.62 15.26 -6.68
N GLY A 23 6.52 14.49 -6.05
CA GLY A 23 7.75 14.98 -5.45
C GLY A 23 7.56 15.81 -4.17
N GLY A 24 6.35 15.77 -3.59
CA GLY A 24 5.98 16.57 -2.42
C GLY A 24 5.87 15.78 -1.11
N LEU A 25 6.17 14.48 -1.14
CA LEU A 25 6.03 13.60 0.03
C LEU A 25 7.12 13.89 1.07
N GLN A 26 6.69 14.09 2.32
CA GLN A 26 7.59 14.28 3.45
C GLN A 26 7.74 13.00 4.25
N GLN A 27 8.88 12.82 4.90
CA GLN A 27 9.13 11.65 5.76
C GLN A 27 8.07 11.53 6.88
N LEU A 28 7.61 12.67 7.41
CA LEU A 28 6.59 12.70 8.45
C LEU A 28 5.26 12.03 8.00
N ASP A 29 4.87 12.22 6.74
CA ASP A 29 3.64 11.62 6.20
C ASP A 29 3.77 10.09 6.11
N ILE A 30 4.97 9.62 5.79
CA ILE A 30 5.31 8.18 5.72
C ILE A 30 5.27 7.57 7.12
N ASP A 31 5.94 8.19 8.09
CA ASP A 31 6.00 7.70 9.47
C ASP A 31 4.60 7.66 10.11
N ALA A 32 3.77 8.66 9.81
CA ALA A 32 2.38 8.71 10.23
C ALA A 32 1.56 7.56 9.61
N LEU A 33 1.76 7.27 8.32
CA LEU A 33 1.09 6.17 7.64
C LEU A 33 1.53 4.80 8.19
N VAL A 34 2.83 4.59 8.43
CA VAL A 34 3.37 3.37 9.04
C VAL A 34 2.70 3.15 10.40
N THR A 35 2.78 4.15 11.29
CA THR A 35 2.20 4.10 12.63
C THR A 35 0.70 3.78 12.58
N LYS A 36 -0.05 4.48 11.73
CA LYS A 36 -1.49 4.27 11.57
C LYS A 36 -1.80 2.86 11.05
N SER A 37 -1.04 2.37 10.08
CA SER A 37 -1.25 1.05 9.51
C SER A 37 -1.00 -0.08 10.52
N GLU A 38 0.05 0.05 11.34
CA GLU A 38 0.39 -0.93 12.37
C GLU A 38 -0.65 -0.93 13.50
N GLN A 39 -1.11 0.25 13.93
CA GLN A 39 -2.11 0.38 14.98
C GLN A 39 -3.48 -0.17 14.57
N LEU A 40 -3.89 0.08 13.32
CA LEU A 40 -5.23 -0.28 12.86
C LEU A 40 -5.32 -1.70 12.29
N LEU A 41 -4.27 -2.16 11.60
CA LEU A 41 -4.30 -3.44 10.87
C LEU A 41 -3.42 -4.51 11.53
N GLY A 42 -2.45 -4.11 12.35
CA GLY A 42 -1.43 -4.98 12.91
C GLY A 42 -0.27 -5.22 11.94
N SER A 43 0.93 -5.39 12.48
CA SER A 43 2.19 -5.52 11.71
C SER A 43 2.24 -6.75 10.79
N ALA A 44 1.39 -7.76 11.00
CA ALA A 44 1.31 -8.95 10.15
C ALA A 44 0.37 -8.77 8.94
N HIS A 45 -0.41 -7.68 8.88
CA HIS A 45 -1.34 -7.45 7.79
C HIS A 45 -0.59 -7.06 6.51
N ARG A 46 -0.99 -7.63 5.37
CA ARG A 46 -0.32 -7.44 4.07
C ARG A 46 -0.15 -5.97 3.68
N LEU A 47 -1.17 -5.15 3.91
CA LEU A 47 -1.10 -3.69 3.65
C LEU A 47 -0.12 -2.97 4.59
N SER A 48 -0.06 -3.36 5.87
CA SER A 48 0.91 -2.76 6.81
C SER A 48 2.33 -3.11 6.38
N LEU A 49 2.60 -4.37 6.03
CA LEU A 49 3.90 -4.80 5.51
C LEU A 49 4.32 -4.05 4.24
N ALA A 50 3.39 -3.85 3.30
CA ALA A 50 3.68 -3.09 2.07
C ALA A 50 4.01 -1.62 2.36
N ILE A 51 3.32 -1.00 3.33
CA ILE A 51 3.59 0.37 3.79
C ILE A 51 4.97 0.45 4.46
N THR A 52 5.31 -0.48 5.35
CA THR A 52 6.63 -0.53 6.00
C THR A 52 7.75 -0.76 4.99
N HIS A 53 7.52 -1.62 3.99
CA HIS A 53 8.47 -1.82 2.90
C HIS A 53 8.68 -0.54 2.08
N PHE A 54 7.58 0.13 1.68
CA PHE A 54 7.65 1.42 1.00
C PHE A 54 8.45 2.45 1.80
N ALA A 55 8.19 2.57 3.11
CA ALA A 55 8.90 3.48 3.99
C ALA A 55 10.42 3.19 4.04
N THR A 56 10.78 1.91 4.16
CA THR A 56 12.18 1.47 4.15
C THR A 56 12.86 1.82 2.83
N MET A 57 12.18 1.56 1.70
CA MET A 57 12.72 1.85 0.37
C MET A 57 12.82 3.35 0.09
N TRP A 58 11.89 4.14 0.64
CA TRP A 58 11.89 5.60 0.50
C TRP A 58 13.10 6.25 1.18
N ASP A 59 13.45 5.77 2.39
CA ASP A 59 14.60 6.27 3.16
C ASP A 59 15.93 6.02 2.44
N VAL A 60 16.06 4.87 1.77
CA VAL A 60 17.28 4.51 1.02
C VAL A 60 17.30 5.06 -0.42
N ALA A 61 16.20 5.61 -0.93
CA ALA A 61 16.12 6.15 -2.28
C ALA A 61 16.91 7.47 -2.39
N GLN A 62 17.88 7.49 -3.30
CA GLN A 62 18.83 8.61 -3.45
C GLN A 62 18.41 9.62 -4.52
N SER A 63 17.34 9.33 -5.28
CA SER A 63 16.95 10.14 -6.43
C SER A 63 15.44 10.20 -6.61
N ASP A 64 14.97 11.30 -7.20
CA ASP A 64 13.55 11.51 -7.48
C ASP A 64 12.94 10.44 -8.39
N PRO A 65 13.61 9.92 -9.44
CA PRO A 65 13.05 8.84 -10.25
C PRO A 65 12.78 7.54 -9.46
N GLN A 66 13.66 7.19 -8.51
CA GLN A 66 13.44 6.03 -7.64
C GLN A 66 12.22 6.24 -6.75
N ARG A 67 12.07 7.44 -6.19
CA ARG A 67 10.93 7.82 -5.35
C ARG A 67 9.60 7.76 -6.09
N VAL A 68 9.56 8.21 -7.34
CA VAL A 68 8.37 8.09 -8.19
C VAL A 68 8.02 6.62 -8.45
N SER A 69 9.02 5.78 -8.76
CA SER A 69 8.83 4.34 -8.95
C SER A 69 8.23 3.67 -7.71
N LEU A 70 8.74 4.00 -6.52
CA LEU A 70 8.20 3.49 -5.26
C LEU A 70 6.76 3.92 -5.02
N GLY A 71 6.41 5.16 -5.38
CA GLY A 71 5.03 5.64 -5.35
C GLY A 71 4.12 4.84 -6.29
N ASP A 72 4.59 4.53 -7.51
CA ASP A 72 3.86 3.69 -8.46
C ASP A 72 3.67 2.24 -7.96
N GLU A 73 4.68 1.67 -7.31
CA GLU A 73 4.60 0.34 -6.70
C GLU A 73 3.56 0.29 -5.58
N LEU A 74 3.59 1.25 -4.65
CA LEU A 74 2.61 1.35 -3.56
C LEU A 74 1.19 1.55 -4.11
N LEU A 75 1.04 2.42 -5.11
CA LEU A 75 -0.24 2.66 -5.78
C LEU A 75 -0.80 1.38 -6.42
N THR A 76 0.05 0.65 -7.15
CA THR A 76 -0.31 -0.60 -7.82
C THR A 76 -0.77 -1.63 -6.80
N PHE A 77 -0.06 -1.76 -5.67
CA PHE A 77 -0.43 -2.67 -4.61
C PHE A 77 -1.80 -2.34 -3.99
N VAL A 78 -2.05 -1.05 -3.67
CA VAL A 78 -3.34 -0.61 -3.12
C VAL A 78 -4.49 -0.86 -4.10
N GLN A 79 -4.27 -0.63 -5.40
CA GLN A 79 -5.24 -0.91 -6.44
C GLN A 79 -5.53 -2.41 -6.57
N ALA A 80 -4.49 -3.25 -6.51
CA ALA A 80 -4.65 -4.71 -6.54
C ALA A 80 -5.50 -5.22 -5.37
N LEU A 81 -5.35 -4.64 -4.18
CA LEU A 81 -6.19 -4.95 -3.02
C LEU A 81 -7.66 -4.53 -3.15
N ASN A 82 -8.01 -3.72 -4.15
CA ASN A 82 -9.37 -3.29 -4.43
C ASN A 82 -10.01 -4.06 -5.59
N MET A 83 -9.24 -4.88 -6.32
CA MET A 83 -9.82 -5.74 -7.33
C MET A 83 -10.61 -6.86 -6.63
N PRO A 84 -11.90 -7.07 -6.99
CA PRO A 84 -12.63 -8.24 -6.53
C PRO A 84 -11.87 -9.49 -6.99
N GLU A 85 -11.70 -10.46 -6.09
CA GLU A 85 -11.19 -11.78 -6.49
C GLU A 85 -12.06 -12.30 -7.64
N PRO A 86 -11.46 -12.69 -8.78
CA PRO A 86 -12.24 -13.17 -9.90
C PRO A 86 -13.05 -14.40 -9.47
N PRO A 87 -14.37 -14.44 -9.74
CA PRO A 87 -15.19 -15.57 -9.37
C PRO A 87 -14.71 -16.81 -10.13
N GLY A 88 -14.14 -17.78 -9.40
CA GLY A 88 -13.77 -19.08 -9.97
C GLY A 88 -12.38 -19.64 -9.62
N GLN A 89 -11.60 -19.01 -8.74
CA GLN A 89 -10.29 -19.57 -8.37
C GLN A 89 -10.36 -20.90 -7.57
N ASP A 90 -11.54 -21.24 -7.04
CA ASP A 90 -11.86 -22.53 -6.41
C ASP A 90 -12.57 -23.54 -7.33
N ARG A 91 -12.76 -23.25 -8.63
CA ARG A 91 -13.23 -24.27 -9.59
C ARG A 91 -12.06 -25.18 -9.99
N ARG A 92 -11.68 -26.07 -9.07
CA ARG A 92 -11.27 -27.42 -9.49
C ARG A 92 -12.52 -28.10 -10.07
N ASP A 93 -12.33 -28.83 -11.17
CA ASP A 93 -13.30 -29.77 -11.76
C ASP A 93 -14.27 -29.24 -12.83
N LEU A 94 -13.73 -28.62 -13.89
CA LEU A 94 -14.38 -28.61 -15.22
C LEU A 94 -13.42 -29.09 -16.33
N HIS A 95 -12.86 -30.28 -16.13
CA HIS A 95 -12.46 -31.17 -17.22
C HIS A 95 -13.12 -32.50 -16.83
N GLY A 96 -14.23 -32.92 -17.45
CA GLY A 96 -14.31 -33.25 -18.87
C GLY A 96 -14.02 -34.73 -18.98
#